data_AF-A0A2V5YW68-F1
#
_entry.id   AF-A0A2V5YW68-F1
#
_cell.length_a   1.000
_cell.length_b   1.000
_cell.length_c   1.000
_cell.angle_alpha   90.00
_cell.angle_beta   90.00
_cell.angle_gamma   90.00
#
_symmetry.space_group_name_H-M   'P 1'
#
loop_
_entity.id
_entity.type
_entity.pdbx_description
1 polymer ?
#
loop_
_entity_poly.entity_id
_entity_poly.type
_entity_poly.pdbx_seq_one_letter_code
_entity_poly.pdbx_strand_id
1 'polypeptide(L)'
;MHIREKISKGYEEIVVPDLSKMDTVPCIDALAALSKSSGYNIWVILDHLDVVFKRRYAEEARALRALLQVLYAFTSNHVRLKIFLRDDILEAISSDTEEPLAAMSHITARSAPNLKWTSDSLCVMIMKRLASNPWLKEKYGLDPKRVNDVDYARGNFQQLFAFKYVRQQAFDWIFSLLADGRGVVTPRDLIDLLKKALHIQSLWLQKHPDREEFMTIASIQEAHRDLSKNRKETVLQTEFSHLMHWIRKLERNKERYGKEELAQVFGADADKAISTLQAIGVHPVRP
;
A
#
# COMPACT_ATOMS: atom_id res chain seq x y z
N MET A 1 11.65 -19.60 -26.64
CA MET A 1 12.47 -20.61 -25.94
C MET A 1 11.76 -21.95 -26.06
N HIS A 2 12.32 -22.88 -26.83
CA HIS A 2 11.64 -24.12 -27.21
C HIS A 2 11.61 -25.11 -26.03
N ILE A 3 10.54 -25.90 -25.89
CA ILE A 3 10.33 -26.89 -24.82
C ILE A 3 11.55 -27.82 -24.59
N ARG A 4 12.32 -28.10 -25.65
CA ARG A 4 13.55 -28.91 -25.58
C ARG A 4 14.68 -28.28 -24.74
N GLU A 5 14.71 -26.95 -24.57
CA GLU A 5 15.69 -26.26 -23.70
C GLU A 5 15.32 -26.32 -22.21
N LYS A 6 14.05 -26.57 -21.84
CA LYS A 6 13.64 -26.69 -20.43
C LYS A 6 14.05 -28.04 -19.83
N ILE A 7 13.99 -29.11 -20.63
CA ILE A 7 14.30 -30.48 -20.20
C ILE A 7 15.80 -30.66 -19.89
N SER A 8 16.72 -29.97 -20.59
CA SER A 8 18.16 -30.09 -20.34
C SER A 8 18.65 -29.42 -19.06
N LYS A 9 17.82 -28.61 -18.40
CA LYS A 9 18.15 -27.88 -17.16
C LYS A 9 17.53 -28.49 -15.89
N GLY A 10 17.00 -29.71 -15.97
CA GLY A 10 16.45 -30.42 -14.81
C GLY A 10 15.12 -29.86 -14.28
N TYR A 11 14.38 -29.12 -15.11
CA TYR A 11 13.03 -28.70 -14.78
C TYR A 11 12.05 -29.75 -15.29
N GLU A 12 11.51 -30.56 -14.39
CA GLU A 12 10.31 -31.35 -14.67
C GLU A 12 9.12 -30.40 -14.84
N GLU A 13 8.44 -30.50 -15.98
CA GLU A 13 7.14 -29.89 -16.15
C GLU A 13 6.12 -30.70 -15.36
N ILE A 14 5.86 -30.27 -14.12
CA ILE A 14 4.75 -30.81 -13.33
C ILE A 14 3.47 -30.34 -14.01
N VAL A 15 2.76 -31.27 -14.65
CA VAL A 15 1.39 -31.04 -15.12
C VAL A 15 0.56 -30.75 -13.89
N VAL A 16 0.25 -29.47 -13.67
CA VAL A 16 -0.63 -29.06 -12.58
C VAL A 16 -2.03 -29.58 -12.95
N PRO A 17 -2.61 -30.51 -12.17
CA PRO A 17 -3.93 -31.04 -12.45
C PRO A 17 -4.97 -29.91 -12.41
N ASP A 18 -6.12 -30.14 -13.04
CA ASP A 18 -7.27 -29.22 -13.01
C ASP A 18 -7.68 -28.95 -11.54
N LEU A 19 -7.24 -27.79 -11.04
CA LEU A 19 -7.40 -27.38 -9.65
C LEU A 19 -8.87 -27.19 -9.27
N SER A 20 -9.79 -27.09 -10.24
CA SER A 20 -11.23 -26.98 -9.98
C SER A 20 -11.85 -28.25 -9.41
N LYS A 21 -11.14 -29.38 -9.46
CA LYS A 21 -11.58 -30.71 -8.97
C LYS A 21 -10.70 -31.26 -7.86
N MET A 22 -9.68 -30.51 -7.44
CA MET A 22 -8.75 -30.96 -6.41
C MET A 22 -9.34 -30.67 -5.04
N ASP A 23 -9.59 -31.73 -4.27
CA ASP A 23 -9.82 -31.58 -2.84
C ASP A 23 -8.53 -31.02 -2.20
N THR A 24 -8.70 -29.96 -1.41
CA THR A 24 -7.60 -29.30 -0.70
C THR A 24 -6.86 -30.24 0.25
N VAL A 25 -7.52 -31.29 0.75
CA VAL A 25 -6.93 -32.28 1.66
C VAL A 25 -5.78 -33.07 0.99
N PRO A 26 -5.98 -33.72 -0.18
CA PRO A 26 -4.90 -34.34 -0.96
C PRO A 26 -3.69 -33.43 -1.24
N CYS A 27 -3.92 -32.15 -1.54
CA CYS A 27 -2.82 -31.20 -1.76
C CYS A 27 -1.99 -30.99 -0.49
N ILE A 28 -2.65 -30.88 0.66
CA ILE A 28 -1.99 -30.73 1.95
C ILE A 28 -1.21 -31.99 2.31
N ASP A 29 -1.79 -33.17 2.10
CA ASP A 29 -1.13 -34.45 2.35
C ASP A 29 0.10 -34.64 1.46
N ALA A 30 0.00 -34.25 0.19
CA ALA A 30 1.13 -34.26 -0.75
C ALA A 30 2.25 -33.31 -0.30
N LEU A 31 1.92 -32.10 0.15
CA LEU A 31 2.89 -31.15 0.69
C LEU A 31 3.54 -31.65 1.98
N ALA A 32 2.77 -32.29 2.86
CA ALA A 32 3.28 -32.89 4.09
C ALA A 32 4.23 -34.06 3.79
N ALA A 33 3.88 -34.92 2.83
CA ALA A 33 4.72 -36.03 2.38
C ALA A 33 6.03 -35.52 1.76
N LEU A 34 5.96 -34.48 0.91
CA LEU A 34 7.12 -33.83 0.31
C LEU A 34 8.03 -33.20 1.36
N SER A 35 7.46 -32.51 2.34
CA SER A 35 8.24 -31.91 3.44
C SER A 35 8.95 -32.98 4.25
N LYS A 36 8.27 -34.10 4.55
CA LYS A 36 8.85 -35.21 5.31
C LYS A 36 9.97 -35.93 4.56
N SER A 37 9.84 -36.12 3.25
CA SER A 37 10.86 -36.78 2.43
C SER A 37 12.07 -35.89 2.14
N SER A 38 11.86 -34.57 2.06
CA SER A 38 12.92 -33.60 1.73
C SER A 38 13.60 -32.96 2.95
N GLY A 39 13.00 -33.05 4.15
CA GLY A 39 13.49 -32.43 5.37
C GLY A 39 13.29 -30.90 5.44
N TYR A 40 12.61 -30.30 4.45
CA TYR A 40 12.35 -28.86 4.41
C TYR A 40 11.01 -28.49 5.03
N ASN A 41 10.94 -27.35 5.69
CA ASN A 41 9.67 -26.73 6.08
C ASN A 41 9.11 -25.91 4.92
N ILE A 42 7.85 -26.13 4.58
CA ILE A 42 7.18 -25.48 3.45
C ILE A 42 6.33 -24.32 3.95
N TRP A 43 6.49 -23.13 3.36
CA TRP A 43 5.63 -21.98 3.64
C TRP A 43 4.74 -21.72 2.44
N VAL A 44 3.43 -21.77 2.65
CA VAL A 44 2.43 -21.39 1.65
C VAL A 44 1.96 -20.00 2.02
N ILE A 45 2.19 -19.05 1.11
CA ILE A 45 1.80 -17.65 1.29
C ILE A 45 0.68 -17.34 0.31
N LEU A 46 -0.44 -16.87 0.85
CA LEU A 46 -1.56 -16.34 0.09
C LEU A 46 -1.56 -14.83 0.25
N ASP A 47 -1.42 -14.12 -0.86
CA ASP A 47 -1.39 -12.66 -0.94
C ASP A 47 -2.33 -12.19 -2.07
N HIS A 48 -2.73 -10.92 -2.05
CA HIS A 48 -3.59 -10.30 -3.07
C HIS A 48 -4.93 -11.03 -3.31
N LEU A 49 -5.52 -11.59 -2.25
CA LEU A 49 -6.82 -12.27 -2.33
C LEU A 49 -7.96 -11.34 -2.75
N ASP A 50 -7.80 -10.03 -2.56
CA ASP A 50 -8.76 -8.99 -2.96
C ASP A 50 -8.85 -8.79 -4.49
N VAL A 51 -7.91 -9.32 -5.26
CA VAL A 51 -7.93 -9.27 -6.74
C VAL A 51 -8.80 -10.39 -7.33
N VAL A 52 -8.94 -11.50 -6.61
CA VAL A 52 -9.71 -12.67 -7.06
C VAL A 52 -11.21 -12.38 -7.04
N PHE A 53 -11.65 -11.54 -6.11
CA PHE A 53 -13.04 -11.15 -5.96
C PHE A 53 -13.25 -9.72 -6.45
N LYS A 54 -14.35 -9.46 -7.16
CA LYS A 54 -14.79 -8.08 -7.32
C LYS A 54 -15.24 -7.60 -5.94
N ARG A 55 -14.68 -6.50 -5.43
CA ARG A 55 -14.96 -5.94 -4.09
C ARG A 55 -16.46 -5.92 -3.75
N ARG A 56 -16.79 -6.25 -2.48
CA ARG A 56 -18.11 -6.07 -1.83
C ARG A 56 -19.21 -7.06 -2.21
N TYR A 57 -18.86 -8.29 -2.54
CA TYR A 57 -19.86 -9.34 -2.73
C TYR A 57 -19.88 -10.30 -1.54
N ALA A 58 -21.06 -10.81 -1.19
CA ALA A 58 -21.23 -11.86 -0.19
C ALA A 58 -20.37 -13.10 -0.48
N GLU A 59 -19.94 -13.29 -1.74
CA GLU A 59 -19.03 -14.33 -2.18
C GLU A 59 -17.60 -14.13 -1.66
N GLU A 60 -17.09 -12.89 -1.68
CA GLU A 60 -15.77 -12.53 -1.13
C GLU A 60 -15.73 -12.83 0.37
N ALA A 61 -16.76 -12.38 1.09
CA ALA A 61 -16.90 -12.64 2.51
C ALA A 61 -16.95 -14.15 2.79
N ARG A 62 -17.79 -14.91 2.07
CA ARG A 62 -17.87 -16.37 2.23
C ARG A 62 -16.55 -17.08 1.96
N ALA A 63 -15.86 -16.73 0.87
CA ALA A 63 -14.60 -17.35 0.51
C ALA A 63 -13.48 -17.05 1.52
N LEU A 64 -13.35 -15.79 1.95
CA LEU A 64 -12.36 -15.41 2.94
C LEU A 64 -12.65 -16.01 4.32
N ARG A 65 -13.93 -16.13 4.70
CA ARG A 65 -14.34 -16.84 5.93
C ARG A 65 -13.95 -18.31 5.89
N ALA A 66 -14.24 -19.01 4.81
CA ALA A 66 -13.84 -20.41 4.63
C ALA A 66 -12.31 -20.55 4.72
N LEU A 67 -11.57 -19.63 4.09
CA LEU A 67 -10.10 -19.64 4.12
C LEU A 67 -9.55 -19.42 5.53
N LEU A 68 -10.14 -18.50 6.30
CA LEU A 68 -9.78 -18.24 7.69
C LEU A 68 -10.11 -19.42 8.61
N GLN A 69 -11.22 -20.13 8.38
CA GLN A 69 -11.55 -21.37 9.08
C GLN A 69 -10.56 -22.48 8.77
N VAL A 70 -10.16 -22.63 7.50
CA VAL A 70 -9.10 -23.56 7.09
C VAL A 70 -7.79 -23.19 7.80
N LEU A 71 -7.38 -21.92 7.80
CA LEU A 71 -6.17 -21.49 8.51
C LEU A 71 -6.21 -21.83 10.01
N TYR A 72 -7.37 -21.67 10.65
CA TYR A 72 -7.55 -22.02 12.05
C TYR A 72 -7.43 -23.53 12.31
N ALA A 73 -8.09 -24.34 11.47
CA ALA A 73 -8.07 -25.80 11.55
C ALA A 73 -6.75 -26.42 11.05
N PHE A 74 -5.94 -25.67 10.31
CA PHE A 74 -4.71 -26.17 9.70
C PHE A 74 -3.64 -26.44 10.75
N THR A 75 -3.42 -27.72 11.06
CA THR A 75 -2.41 -28.19 12.00
C THR A 75 -1.35 -29.00 11.26
N SER A 76 -0.25 -28.36 10.86
CA SER A 76 0.93 -29.05 10.32
C SER A 76 2.21 -28.46 10.93
N ASN A 77 3.14 -29.34 11.30
CA ASN A 77 4.48 -28.94 11.78
C ASN A 77 5.44 -28.63 10.63
N HIS A 78 5.09 -29.09 9.44
CA HIS A 78 5.95 -29.16 8.26
C HIS A 78 5.53 -28.14 7.19
N VAL A 79 4.24 -27.83 7.14
CA VAL A 79 3.67 -26.83 6.26
C VAL A 79 3.14 -25.69 7.12
N ARG A 80 3.45 -24.45 6.77
CA ARG A 80 2.94 -23.23 7.42
C ARG A 80 2.12 -22.46 6.38
N LEU A 81 0.84 -22.24 6.67
CA LEU A 81 -0.01 -21.36 5.87
C LEU A 81 0.05 -19.93 6.43
N LYS A 82 0.29 -18.94 5.58
CA LYS A 82 0.24 -17.52 5.90
C LYS A 82 -0.68 -16.80 4.92
N ILE A 83 -1.62 -16.04 5.47
CA ILE A 83 -2.57 -15.24 4.68
C ILE A 83 -2.28 -13.78 4.97
N PHE A 84 -2.02 -13.01 3.92
CA PHE A 84 -1.92 -11.57 3.99
C PHE A 84 -3.27 -10.97 3.60
N LEU A 85 -3.92 -10.35 4.58
CA LEU A 85 -5.19 -9.66 4.41
C LEU A 85 -5.02 -8.21 4.79
N ARG A 86 -5.75 -7.35 4.09
CA ARG A 86 -5.84 -5.93 4.42
C ARG A 86 -6.76 -5.74 5.62
N ASP A 87 -6.44 -4.78 6.47
CA ASP A 87 -7.22 -4.46 7.68
C ASP A 87 -8.68 -4.16 7.35
N ASP A 88 -8.95 -3.41 6.27
CA ASP A 88 -10.32 -3.05 5.86
C ASP A 88 -11.16 -4.27 5.43
N ILE A 89 -10.53 -5.28 4.85
CA ILE A 89 -11.19 -6.53 4.48
C ILE A 89 -11.45 -7.39 5.72
N LEU A 90 -10.46 -7.49 6.61
CA LEU A 90 -10.60 -8.23 7.86
C LEU A 90 -11.71 -7.63 8.74
N GLU A 91 -11.76 -6.31 8.86
CA GLU A 91 -12.82 -5.58 9.57
C GLU A 91 -14.19 -5.86 8.94
N ALA A 92 -14.32 -5.74 7.62
CA ALA A 92 -15.58 -5.99 6.92
C ALA A 92 -16.13 -7.40 7.17
N ILE A 93 -15.26 -8.43 7.12
CA ILE A 93 -15.63 -9.82 7.39
C ILE A 93 -16.03 -10.02 8.86
N SER A 94 -15.36 -9.32 9.77
CA SER A 94 -15.59 -9.43 11.22
C SER A 94 -16.86 -8.74 11.68
N SER A 95 -17.24 -7.63 11.03
CA SER A 95 -18.41 -6.82 11.37
C SER A 95 -19.73 -7.30 10.74
N ASP A 96 -19.66 -8.27 9.84
CA ASP A 96 -20.86 -8.80 9.16
C ASP A 96 -21.77 -9.54 10.15
N THR A 97 -22.97 -9.01 10.32
CA THR A 97 -23.90 -9.28 11.42
C THR A 97 -24.67 -10.59 11.29
N GLU A 98 -24.70 -11.23 10.12
CA GLU A 98 -25.54 -12.42 9.90
C GLU A 98 -24.94 -13.68 10.55
N GLU A 99 -23.61 -13.80 10.62
CA GLU A 99 -22.93 -14.88 11.33
C GLU A 99 -21.59 -14.37 11.89
N PRO A 100 -21.48 -13.98 13.16
CA PRO A 100 -20.18 -13.65 13.75
C PRO A 100 -19.25 -14.88 13.70
N LEU A 101 -18.04 -14.77 13.14
CA LEU A 101 -17.08 -15.88 13.21
C LEU A 101 -16.65 -16.04 14.67
N ALA A 102 -17.18 -17.05 15.37
CA ALA A 102 -16.81 -17.35 16.75
C ALA A 102 -15.30 -17.60 16.93
N ALA A 103 -14.62 -18.01 15.85
CA ALA A 103 -13.17 -18.22 15.81
C ALA A 103 -12.34 -16.95 15.53
N MET A 104 -12.95 -15.77 15.29
CA MET A 104 -12.19 -14.55 14.95
C MET A 104 -11.16 -14.19 16.01
N SER A 105 -11.52 -14.25 17.29
CA SER A 105 -10.60 -13.95 18.39
C SER A 105 -9.40 -14.90 18.45
N HIS A 106 -9.61 -16.18 18.13
CA HIS A 106 -8.55 -17.18 18.08
C HIS A 106 -7.65 -17.01 16.85
N ILE A 107 -8.22 -16.58 15.73
CA ILE A 107 -7.49 -16.29 14.50
C ILE A 107 -6.65 -15.02 14.67
N THR A 108 -7.23 -13.95 15.19
CA THR A 108 -6.51 -12.67 15.44
C THR A 108 -5.47 -12.79 16.54
N ALA A 109 -5.67 -13.65 17.55
CA ALA A 109 -4.64 -13.95 18.55
C ALA A 109 -3.37 -14.58 17.95
N ARG A 110 -3.48 -15.23 16.79
CA ARG A 110 -2.36 -15.82 16.05
C ARG A 110 -1.85 -14.91 14.92
N SER A 111 -2.47 -13.76 14.71
CA SER A 111 -2.05 -12.77 13.72
C SER A 111 -0.84 -11.97 14.21
N ALA A 112 0.02 -11.59 13.28
CA ALA A 112 1.03 -10.58 13.55
C ALA A 112 0.35 -9.20 13.72
N PRO A 113 0.97 -8.27 14.48
CA PRO A 113 0.46 -6.91 14.56
C PRO A 113 0.35 -6.27 13.18
N ASN A 114 -0.70 -5.46 12.97
CA ASN A 114 -0.90 -4.76 11.72
C ASN A 114 0.32 -3.88 11.40
N LEU A 115 0.77 -3.95 10.15
CA LEU A 115 1.88 -3.14 9.68
C LEU A 115 1.42 -1.68 9.57
N LYS A 116 1.77 -0.85 10.56
CA LYS A 116 1.47 0.58 10.57
C LYS A 116 2.69 1.39 10.20
N TRP A 117 2.56 2.21 9.17
CA TRP A 117 3.58 3.16 8.74
C TRP A 117 3.32 4.51 9.41
N THR A 118 4.23 4.91 10.29
CA THR A 118 4.26 6.25 10.89
C THR A 118 5.11 7.20 10.04
N SER A 119 4.91 8.51 10.20
CA SER A 119 5.77 9.53 9.57
C SER A 119 7.26 9.25 9.82
N ASP A 120 7.65 8.92 11.06
CA ASP A 120 9.04 8.62 11.42
C ASP A 120 9.57 7.36 10.72
N SER A 121 8.78 6.28 10.70
CA SER A 121 9.19 5.02 10.05
C SER A 121 9.40 5.20 8.54
N LEU A 122 8.56 6.00 7.89
CA LEU A 122 8.68 6.33 6.48
C LEU A 122 9.87 7.26 6.22
N CYS A 123 10.13 8.23 7.09
CA CYS A 123 11.29 9.11 7.00
C CYS A 123 12.58 8.30 7.07
N VAL A 124 12.72 7.43 8.09
CA VAL A 124 13.85 6.51 8.23
C VAL A 124 14.00 5.62 7.01
N MET A 125 12.90 5.04 6.49
CA MET A 125 12.93 4.19 5.29
C MET A 125 13.48 4.95 4.07
N ILE A 126 13.01 6.17 3.82
CA ILE A 126 13.49 6.97 2.69
C ILE A 126 14.95 7.36 2.89
N MET A 127 15.31 7.81 4.09
CA MET A 127 16.68 8.21 4.40
C MET A 127 17.66 7.04 4.27
N LYS A 128 17.27 5.81 4.65
CA LYS A 128 18.06 4.59 4.37
C LYS A 128 18.35 4.44 2.88
N ARG A 129 17.33 4.60 2.03
CA ARG A 129 17.48 4.48 0.58
C ARG A 129 18.41 5.55 0.02
N LEU A 130 18.28 6.79 0.49
CA LEU A 130 19.14 7.90 0.07
C LEU A 130 20.59 7.71 0.54
N ALA A 131 20.80 7.30 1.79
CA ALA A 131 22.13 7.04 2.36
C ALA A 131 22.85 5.84 1.71
N SER A 132 22.11 4.93 1.08
CA SER A 132 22.69 3.84 0.28
C SER A 132 23.24 4.29 -1.08
N ASN A 133 22.94 5.52 -1.52
CA ASN A 133 23.52 6.08 -2.74
C ASN A 133 24.89 6.74 -2.42
N PRO A 134 26.01 6.27 -3.02
CA PRO A 134 27.34 6.81 -2.70
C PRO A 134 27.48 8.31 -2.94
N TRP A 135 26.89 8.83 -4.02
CA TRP A 135 26.97 10.26 -4.35
C TRP A 135 26.22 11.12 -3.33
N LEU A 136 25.02 10.71 -2.92
CA LEU A 136 24.27 11.41 -1.88
C LEU A 136 24.98 11.36 -0.53
N LYS A 137 25.58 10.20 -0.23
CA LYS A 137 26.37 10.00 0.99
C LYS A 137 27.52 11.00 1.08
N GLU A 138 28.26 11.15 -0.02
CA GLU A 138 29.40 12.07 -0.10
C GLU A 138 28.96 13.54 -0.12
N LYS A 139 28.02 13.92 -1.00
CA LYS A 139 27.58 15.32 -1.17
C LYS A 139 26.89 15.87 0.08
N TYR A 140 26.12 15.05 0.79
CA TYR A 140 25.30 15.49 1.94
C TYR A 140 25.76 14.92 3.29
N GLY A 141 26.89 14.20 3.33
CA GLY A 141 27.45 13.69 4.60
C GLY A 141 26.54 12.67 5.31
N LEU A 142 25.79 11.85 4.57
CA LEU A 142 24.88 10.87 5.17
C LEU A 142 25.65 9.71 5.81
N ASP A 143 25.29 9.33 7.03
CA ASP A 143 25.86 8.18 7.74
C ASP A 143 24.83 7.04 7.80
N PRO A 144 25.02 5.95 7.01
CA PRO A 144 24.14 4.80 7.01
C PRO A 144 23.97 4.13 8.38
N LYS A 145 24.96 4.28 9.29
CA LYS A 145 24.88 3.69 10.64
C LYS A 145 23.94 4.47 11.55
N ARG A 146 23.78 5.77 11.30
CA ARG A 146 22.94 6.67 12.11
C ARG A 146 21.53 6.85 11.55
N VAL A 147 21.27 6.43 10.32
CA VAL A 147 19.98 6.66 9.64
C VAL A 147 18.77 5.99 10.32
N ASN A 148 18.99 5.07 11.27
CA ASN A 148 17.94 4.49 12.11
C ASN A 148 17.46 5.44 13.22
N ASP A 149 18.27 6.44 13.57
CA ASP A 149 17.90 7.51 14.51
C ASP A 149 16.95 8.48 13.80
N VAL A 150 15.76 8.65 14.38
CA VAL A 150 14.66 9.44 13.81
C VAL A 150 15.05 10.92 13.70
N ASP A 151 15.72 11.47 14.71
CA ASP A 151 16.11 12.88 14.72
C ASP A 151 17.20 13.13 13.67
N TYR A 152 18.15 12.20 13.56
CA TYR A 152 19.15 12.23 12.50
C TYR A 152 18.50 12.14 11.11
N ALA A 153 17.55 11.22 10.91
CA ALA A 153 16.86 11.05 9.64
C ALA A 153 16.07 12.32 9.26
N ARG A 154 15.27 12.86 10.18
CA ARG A 154 14.46 14.08 9.96
C ARG A 154 15.35 15.29 9.67
N GLY A 155 16.42 15.47 10.44
CA GLY A 155 17.36 16.58 10.25
C GLY A 155 18.04 16.55 8.88
N ASN A 156 18.53 15.38 8.44
CA ASN A 156 19.14 15.24 7.11
C ASN A 156 18.10 15.35 5.98
N PHE A 157 16.89 14.86 6.18
CA PHE A 157 15.80 15.06 5.23
C PHE A 157 15.54 16.56 5.02
N GLN A 158 15.46 17.35 6.09
CA GLN A 158 15.27 18.80 6.00
C GLN A 158 16.40 19.52 5.23
N GLN A 159 17.64 19.04 5.33
CA GLN A 159 18.78 19.60 4.60
C GLN A 159 18.71 19.31 3.09
N LEU A 160 18.37 18.06 2.74
CA LEU A 160 18.19 17.62 1.34
C LEU A 160 17.02 18.33 0.65
N PHE A 161 15.98 18.65 1.43
CA PHE A 161 14.72 19.23 0.97
C PHE A 161 14.55 20.61 1.61
N ALA A 162 15.36 21.57 1.16
CA ALA A 162 15.45 22.92 1.72
C ALA A 162 14.18 23.77 1.45
N PHE A 163 13.07 23.42 2.11
CA PHE A 163 11.80 24.12 2.01
C PHE A 163 11.84 25.39 2.85
N LYS A 164 12.38 26.48 2.29
CA LYS A 164 12.49 27.78 2.99
C LYS A 164 11.15 28.40 3.43
N TYR A 165 10.02 27.93 2.88
CA TYR A 165 8.71 28.55 3.05
C TYR A 165 7.67 27.70 3.79
N VAL A 166 8.06 26.52 4.27
CA VAL A 166 7.13 25.61 4.97
C VAL A 166 7.38 25.75 6.47
N ARG A 167 6.35 26.18 7.22
CA ARG A 167 6.42 26.29 8.70
C ARG A 167 6.54 24.92 9.38
N GLN A 168 6.14 23.86 8.68
CA GLN A 168 6.23 22.46 9.12
C GLN A 168 7.55 21.84 8.64
N GLN A 169 8.00 20.78 9.31
CA GLN A 169 9.14 20.00 8.82
C GLN A 169 8.84 19.47 7.41
N ALA A 170 9.84 19.47 6.53
CA ALA A 170 9.69 19.12 5.12
C ALA A 170 9.02 17.76 4.91
N PHE A 171 9.39 16.80 5.75
CA PHE A 171 8.83 15.45 5.69
C PHE A 171 7.35 15.42 6.09
N ASP A 172 6.97 16.09 7.18
CA ASP A 172 5.56 16.12 7.63
C ASP A 172 4.66 16.85 6.64
N TRP A 173 5.20 17.86 5.94
CA TRP A 173 4.48 18.50 4.85
C TRP A 173 4.21 17.52 3.70
N ILE A 174 5.23 16.76 3.25
CA ILE A 174 5.06 15.70 2.23
C ILE A 174 4.06 14.64 2.71
N PHE A 175 4.17 14.22 3.96
CA PHE A 175 3.23 13.27 4.57
C PHE A 175 1.79 13.79 4.50
N SER A 176 1.57 15.07 4.80
CA SER A 176 0.25 15.72 4.73
C SER A 176 -0.34 15.87 3.32
N LEU A 177 0.50 15.79 2.29
CA LEU A 177 0.06 15.76 0.90
C LEU A 177 -0.43 14.36 0.52
N LEU A 178 0.26 13.32 0.99
CA LEU A 178 -0.01 11.93 0.61
C LEU A 178 -1.06 11.25 1.47
N ALA A 179 -1.35 11.78 2.65
CA ALA A 179 -2.30 11.20 3.58
C ALA A 179 -3.67 11.03 2.90
N ASP A 180 -4.16 9.81 2.88
CA ASP A 180 -5.48 9.48 2.34
C ASP A 180 -6.61 9.98 3.28
N GLY A 181 -7.86 9.73 2.91
CA GLY A 181 -9.04 10.07 3.72
C GLY A 181 -9.05 9.53 5.17
N ARG A 182 -8.15 8.59 5.51
CA ARG A 182 -7.97 8.00 6.84
C ARG A 182 -6.68 8.47 7.53
N GLY A 183 -5.94 9.39 6.92
CA GLY A 183 -4.66 9.88 7.44
C GLY A 183 -3.49 8.92 7.22
N VAL A 184 -3.65 7.91 6.36
CA VAL A 184 -2.64 6.88 6.11
C VAL A 184 -1.81 7.24 4.88
N VAL A 185 -0.49 7.04 4.99
CA VAL A 185 0.46 7.14 3.88
C VAL A 185 1.15 5.80 3.71
N THR A 186 1.16 5.26 2.49
CA THR A 186 1.89 4.01 2.21
C THR A 186 3.31 4.29 1.72
N PRO A 187 4.27 3.36 1.95
CA PRO A 187 5.61 3.46 1.37
C PRO A 187 5.61 3.63 -0.14
N ARG A 188 4.66 3.00 -0.83
CA ARG A 188 4.54 3.04 -2.28
C ARG A 188 4.22 4.45 -2.76
N ASP A 189 3.19 5.07 -2.18
CA ASP A 189 2.76 6.43 -2.54
C ASP A 189 3.90 7.44 -2.33
N LEU A 190 4.63 7.31 -1.21
CA LEU A 190 5.79 8.16 -0.91
C LEU A 190 6.93 7.97 -1.92
N ILE A 191 7.28 6.72 -2.23
CA ILE A 191 8.33 6.41 -3.20
C ILE A 191 7.95 6.92 -4.60
N ASP A 192 6.71 6.72 -5.01
CA ASP A 192 6.23 7.14 -6.33
C ASP A 192 6.22 8.66 -6.46
N LEU A 193 5.79 9.38 -5.41
CA LEU A 193 5.89 10.84 -5.35
C LEU A 193 7.33 11.31 -5.49
N LEU A 194 8.23 10.80 -4.65
CA LEU A 194 9.62 11.26 -4.63
C LEU A 194 10.34 10.92 -5.94
N LYS A 195 10.10 9.75 -6.53
CA LYS A 195 10.65 9.39 -7.85
C LYS A 195 10.18 10.35 -8.93
N LYS A 196 8.88 10.66 -8.96
CA LYS A 196 8.34 11.57 -9.96
C LYS A 196 8.83 13.01 -9.75
N ALA A 197 8.91 13.45 -8.49
CA ALA A 197 9.48 14.76 -8.14
C ALA A 197 10.97 14.86 -8.52
N LEU A 198 11.77 13.80 -8.31
CA LEU A 198 13.16 13.74 -8.77
C LEU A 198 13.27 13.84 -10.29
N HIS A 199 12.39 13.16 -11.02
CA HIS A 199 12.37 13.24 -12.48
C HIS A 199 12.07 14.68 -12.96
N ILE A 200 11.04 15.32 -12.40
CA ILE A 200 10.67 16.71 -12.70
C ILE A 200 11.82 17.66 -12.36
N GLN A 201 12.42 17.50 -11.17
CA GLN A 201 13.58 18.30 -10.75
C GLN A 201 14.76 18.13 -11.70
N SER A 202 15.06 16.91 -12.14
CA SER A 202 16.13 16.62 -13.08
C SER A 202 15.91 17.32 -14.44
N LEU A 203 14.68 17.31 -14.95
CA LEU A 203 14.34 18.01 -16.20
C LEU A 203 14.44 19.53 -16.04
N TRP A 204 14.10 20.05 -14.86
CA TRP A 204 14.21 21.47 -14.56
C TRP A 204 15.68 21.92 -14.46
N LEU A 205 16.54 21.16 -13.79
CA LEU A 205 17.98 21.44 -13.67
C LEU A 205 18.71 21.43 -15.02
N GLN A 206 18.30 20.57 -15.96
CA GLN A 206 18.84 20.60 -17.33
C GLN A 206 18.61 21.94 -18.04
N LYS A 207 17.57 22.68 -17.66
CA LYS A 207 17.25 24.01 -18.20
C LYS A 207 17.86 25.15 -17.37
N HIS A 208 18.34 24.87 -16.17
CA HIS A 208 18.86 25.84 -15.20
C HIS A 208 20.19 25.32 -14.61
N PRO A 209 21.28 25.30 -15.41
CA PRO A 209 22.54 24.65 -15.03
C PRO A 209 23.28 25.35 -13.89
N ASP A 210 22.89 26.57 -13.53
CA ASP A 210 23.39 27.34 -12.39
C ASP A 210 22.78 26.91 -11.05
N ARG A 211 21.81 26.01 -11.08
CA ARG A 211 21.05 25.54 -9.93
C ARG A 211 21.50 24.14 -9.54
N GLU A 212 21.47 23.84 -8.24
CA GLU A 212 22.00 22.58 -7.69
C GLU A 212 21.08 21.95 -6.64
N GLU A 213 19.91 22.54 -6.39
CA GLU A 213 18.98 22.04 -5.38
C GLU A 213 18.55 20.60 -5.72
N PHE A 214 18.74 19.68 -4.77
CA PHE A 214 18.42 18.26 -4.96
C PHE A 214 16.92 18.02 -5.17
N MET A 215 16.08 18.74 -4.42
CA MET A 215 14.64 18.74 -4.61
C MET A 215 14.02 20.07 -4.17
N THR A 216 12.98 20.50 -4.88
CA THR A 216 12.25 21.74 -4.58
C THR A 216 10.79 21.46 -4.24
N ILE A 217 10.14 22.41 -3.57
CA ILE A 217 8.69 22.36 -3.30
C ILE A 217 7.90 22.25 -4.61
N ALA A 218 8.33 22.99 -5.63
CA ALA A 218 7.66 23.03 -6.92
C ALA A 218 7.62 21.65 -7.60
N SER A 219 8.75 20.92 -7.62
CA SER A 219 8.79 19.59 -8.22
C SER A 219 7.91 18.57 -7.49
N ILE A 220 7.79 18.69 -6.17
CA ILE A 220 6.90 17.85 -5.36
C ILE A 220 5.43 18.18 -5.61
N GLN A 221 5.07 19.45 -5.63
CA GLN A 221 3.69 19.87 -5.92
C GLN A 221 3.25 19.43 -7.30
N GLU A 222 4.12 19.55 -8.30
CA GLU A 222 3.86 19.09 -9.66
C GLU A 222 3.71 17.56 -9.72
N ALA A 223 4.63 16.81 -9.08
CA ALA A 223 4.53 15.36 -8.97
C ALA A 223 3.23 14.91 -8.29
N HIS A 224 2.82 15.60 -7.23
CA HIS A 224 1.61 15.31 -6.48
C HIS A 224 0.35 15.53 -7.33
N ARG A 225 0.27 16.64 -8.08
CA ARG A 225 -0.85 16.91 -9.01
C ARG A 225 -1.00 15.81 -10.04
N ASP A 226 0.12 15.41 -10.63
CA ASP A 226 0.16 14.36 -11.62
C ASP A 226 -0.25 12.98 -11.06
N LEU A 227 0.25 12.60 -9.88
CA LEU A 227 -0.12 11.34 -9.23
C LEU A 227 -1.58 11.33 -8.83
N SER A 228 -2.10 12.45 -8.34
CA SER A 228 -3.52 12.60 -7.99
C SER A 228 -4.41 12.42 -9.22
N LYS A 229 -4.03 13.02 -10.36
CA LYS A 229 -4.72 12.83 -11.64
C LYS A 229 -4.69 11.37 -12.08
N ASN A 230 -3.52 10.75 -12.07
CA ASN A 230 -3.37 9.35 -12.46
C ASN A 230 -4.21 8.42 -11.59
N ARG A 231 -4.17 8.58 -10.25
CA ARG A 231 -4.97 7.77 -9.32
C ARG A 231 -6.46 7.90 -9.56
N LYS A 232 -6.94 9.10 -9.89
CA LYS A 232 -8.34 9.31 -10.30
C LYS A 232 -8.68 8.51 -11.56
N GLU A 233 -7.88 8.66 -12.61
CA GLU A 233 -8.14 8.07 -13.93
C GLU A 233 -7.98 6.54 -13.94
N THR A 234 -7.07 5.99 -13.12
CA THR A 234 -6.79 4.55 -13.08
C THR A 234 -7.55 3.83 -11.99
N VAL A 235 -7.47 4.28 -10.73
CA VAL A 235 -8.04 3.56 -9.58
C VAL A 235 -9.49 3.98 -9.36
N LEU A 236 -9.75 5.27 -9.17
CA LEU A 236 -11.09 5.73 -8.79
C LEU A 236 -12.11 5.49 -9.91
N GLN A 237 -11.72 5.73 -11.15
CA GLN A 237 -12.62 5.54 -12.28
C GLN A 237 -12.92 4.07 -12.58
N THR A 238 -11.99 3.15 -12.33
CA THR A 238 -12.20 1.71 -12.60
C THR A 238 -12.84 0.98 -11.43
N GLU A 239 -12.32 1.17 -10.21
CA GLU A 239 -12.78 0.46 -9.01
C GLU A 239 -14.02 1.10 -8.39
N PHE A 240 -14.18 2.43 -8.55
CA PHE A 240 -15.23 3.22 -7.90
C PHE A 240 -16.04 4.05 -8.89
N SER A 241 -16.30 3.50 -10.08
CA SER A 241 -17.08 4.14 -11.14
C SER A 241 -18.43 4.69 -10.65
N HIS A 242 -19.11 3.95 -9.77
CA HIS A 242 -20.38 4.33 -9.16
C HIS A 242 -20.29 5.57 -8.25
N LEU A 243 -19.09 5.94 -7.75
CA LEU A 243 -18.85 7.12 -6.91
C LEU A 243 -18.33 8.33 -7.68
N MET A 244 -18.08 8.19 -9.00
CA MET A 244 -17.55 9.27 -9.83
C MET A 244 -18.49 10.49 -9.89
N HIS A 245 -19.78 10.30 -9.68
CA HIS A 245 -20.73 11.41 -9.60
C HIS A 245 -20.45 12.34 -8.40
N TRP A 246 -19.97 11.82 -7.27
CA TRP A 246 -19.51 12.64 -6.14
C TRP A 246 -18.11 13.19 -6.37
N ILE A 247 -17.18 12.39 -6.90
CA ILE A 247 -15.80 12.83 -7.17
C ILE A 247 -15.79 14.03 -8.14
N ARG A 248 -16.60 13.99 -9.20
CA ARG A 248 -16.72 15.09 -10.18
C ARG A 248 -17.26 16.39 -9.58
N LYS A 249 -18.01 16.33 -8.47
CA LYS A 249 -18.47 17.55 -7.79
C LYS A 249 -17.32 18.28 -7.07
N LEU A 250 -16.28 17.56 -6.66
CA LEU A 250 -15.07 18.12 -6.03
C LEU A 250 -14.08 18.71 -7.04
N GLU A 251 -14.24 18.42 -8.33
CA GLU A 251 -13.33 18.92 -9.37
C GLU A 251 -13.51 20.40 -9.66
N ARG A 252 -14.61 21.00 -9.20
CA ARG A 252 -15.07 22.27 -9.76
C ARG A 252 -14.33 23.51 -9.28
N ASN A 253 -13.62 23.54 -8.13
CA ASN A 253 -13.14 24.83 -7.63
C ASN A 253 -11.86 24.88 -6.77
N LYS A 254 -11.48 23.87 -5.96
CA LYS A 254 -10.35 23.99 -5.01
C LYS A 254 -9.71 22.65 -4.64
N GLU A 255 -8.43 22.67 -4.21
CA GLU A 255 -7.69 21.48 -3.74
C GLU A 255 -8.18 20.92 -2.39
N ARG A 256 -8.82 21.74 -1.54
CA ARG A 256 -9.38 21.35 -0.24
C ARG A 256 -10.67 22.13 0.04
N TYR A 257 -11.63 21.47 0.68
CA TYR A 257 -12.90 22.06 1.07
C TYR A 257 -13.03 22.12 2.60
N GLY A 258 -13.66 23.17 3.12
CA GLY A 258 -14.17 23.22 4.50
C GLY A 258 -15.46 22.40 4.66
N LYS A 259 -15.84 22.08 5.91
CA LYS A 259 -17.08 21.33 6.20
C LYS A 259 -18.32 22.02 5.62
N GLU A 260 -18.41 23.34 5.77
CA GLU A 260 -19.52 24.15 5.25
C GLU A 260 -19.56 24.16 3.71
N GLU A 261 -18.40 24.21 3.05
CA GLU A 261 -18.31 24.16 1.58
C GLU A 261 -18.75 22.78 1.06
N LEU A 262 -18.42 21.69 1.77
CA LEU A 262 -18.85 20.35 1.37
C LEU A 262 -20.37 20.16 1.52
N ALA A 263 -20.99 20.79 2.52
CA ALA A 263 -22.44 20.83 2.65
C ALA A 263 -23.09 21.53 1.44
N GLN A 264 -22.46 22.59 0.91
CA GLN A 264 -22.92 23.24 -0.33
C GLN A 264 -22.72 22.37 -1.58
N VAL A 265 -21.61 21.63 -1.66
CA VAL A 265 -21.28 20.78 -2.82
C VAL A 265 -22.20 19.54 -2.89
N PHE A 266 -22.45 18.90 -1.75
CA PHE A 266 -23.17 17.63 -1.69
C PHE A 266 -24.63 17.76 -1.26
N GLY A 267 -25.04 18.87 -0.64
CA GLY A 267 -26.40 19.08 -0.17
C GLY A 267 -26.78 18.13 0.96
N ALA A 268 -28.00 17.59 0.92
CA ALA A 268 -28.52 16.67 1.94
C ALA A 268 -27.69 15.38 2.09
N ASP A 269 -26.92 15.00 1.07
CA ASP A 269 -26.08 13.80 1.09
C ASP A 269 -24.67 14.05 1.64
N ALA A 270 -24.36 15.24 2.17
CA ALA A 270 -22.99 15.62 2.54
C ALA A 270 -22.30 14.62 3.46
N ASP A 271 -22.92 14.23 4.58
CA ASP A 271 -22.31 13.30 5.54
C ASP A 271 -22.05 11.91 4.92
N LYS A 272 -23.00 11.42 4.12
CA LYS A 272 -22.89 10.14 3.41
C LYS A 272 -21.80 10.19 2.34
N ALA A 273 -21.74 11.28 1.57
CA ALA A 273 -20.74 11.46 0.53
C ALA A 273 -19.34 11.55 1.13
N ILE A 274 -19.16 12.36 2.18
CA ILE A 274 -17.88 12.54 2.88
C ILE A 274 -17.41 11.21 3.46
N SER A 275 -18.24 10.53 4.25
CA SER A 275 -17.87 9.24 4.85
C SER A 275 -17.53 8.18 3.79
N THR A 276 -18.30 8.10 2.71
CA THR A 276 -18.04 7.12 1.64
C THR A 276 -16.75 7.44 0.87
N LEU A 277 -16.49 8.72 0.58
CA LEU A 277 -15.26 9.14 -0.08
C LEU A 277 -14.02 8.92 0.80
N GLN A 278 -14.11 9.22 2.10
CA GLN A 278 -13.05 8.92 3.07
C GLN A 278 -12.78 7.42 3.18
N ALA A 279 -13.83 6.59 3.16
CA ALA A 279 -13.71 5.14 3.23
C ALA A 279 -12.91 4.56 2.06
N ILE A 280 -12.92 5.20 0.89
CA ILE A 280 -12.14 4.80 -0.29
C ILE A 280 -10.81 5.55 -0.43
N GLY A 281 -10.42 6.32 0.60
CA GLY A 281 -9.15 7.03 0.66
C GLY A 281 -9.14 8.39 -0.06
N VAL A 282 -10.29 8.97 -0.40
CA VAL A 282 -10.40 10.35 -0.91
C VAL A 282 -10.55 11.30 0.29
N HIS A 283 -9.70 12.33 0.38
CA HIS A 283 -9.73 13.29 1.48
C HIS A 283 -10.32 14.65 1.05
N PRO A 284 -11.64 14.90 1.20
CA PRO A 284 -12.25 16.14 0.76
C PRO A 284 -12.06 17.33 1.72
N VAL A 285 -11.72 17.08 2.98
CA VAL A 285 -11.75 18.08 4.08
C VAL A 285 -10.36 18.72 4.31
N ARG A 286 -10.30 19.98 4.76
CA ARG A 286 -9.07 20.59 5.31
C ARG A 286 -8.86 20.17 6.78
N PRO A 287 -7.67 19.70 7.20
CA PRO A 287 -7.35 19.53 8.61
C PRO A 287 -7.37 20.88 9.35
#